data_AF-A0A924E3K3-F1
#
_entry.id   AF-A0A924E3K3-F1
#
_cell.length_a   1.000
_cell.length_b   1.000
_cell.length_c   1.000
_cell.angle_alpha   90.00
_cell.angle_beta   90.00
_cell.angle_gamma   90.00
#
_symmetry.space_group_name_H-M   'P 1'
#
loop_
_entity.id
_entity.type
_entity.pdbx_description
1 polymer ?
#
loop_
_entity_poly.entity_id
_entity_poly.type
_entity_poly.pdbx_seq_one_letter_code
_entity_poly.pdbx_strand_id
1 'polypeptide(L)'
;MSEMKQTYIASVEAHIIDAATKLGELMGKGDNVKAEFHAQVAILTAQRDALVAMVSTLKETGEESWHELTSGIDSAVDTLKAGFAVIQAPIGALAP
;
A
#
# COMPACT_ATOMS: atom_id res chain seq x y z
N MET A 1 10.67 20.58 9.80
CA MET A 1 10.59 19.31 9.06
C MET A 1 11.70 19.32 8.02
N SER A 2 12.71 18.46 8.18
CA SER A 2 13.90 18.43 7.30
C SER A 2 13.54 18.00 5.87
N GLU A 3 14.33 18.43 4.87
CA GLU A 3 14.13 18.06 3.46
C GLU A 3 14.11 16.54 3.26
N MET A 4 15.01 15.80 3.94
CA MET A 4 15.05 14.35 3.92
C MET A 4 13.71 13.72 4.37
N LYS A 5 13.11 14.25 5.44
CA LYS A 5 11.82 13.80 5.96
C LYS A 5 10.67 14.12 5.00
N GLN A 6 10.70 15.28 4.35
CA GLN A 6 9.71 15.64 3.32
C GLN A 6 9.80 14.74 2.08
N THR A 7 11.02 14.49 1.57
CA THR A 7 11.25 13.61 0.43
C THR A 7 10.79 12.18 0.71
N TYR A 8 11.09 11.65 1.89
CA TYR A 8 10.63 10.33 2.30
C TYR A 8 9.10 10.25 2.34
N ILE A 9 8.44 11.20 3.02
CA ILE A 9 6.97 11.21 3.09
C ILE A 9 6.34 11.31 1.70
N ALA A 10 6.85 12.17 0.83
CA ALA A 10 6.37 12.29 -0.54
C ALA A 10 6.51 10.96 -1.32
N SER A 11 7.61 10.23 -1.12
CA SER A 11 7.82 8.91 -1.73
C SER A 11 6.79 7.88 -1.24
N VAL A 12 6.52 7.84 0.06
CA VAL A 12 5.53 6.92 0.63
C VAL A 12 4.11 7.29 0.20
N GLU A 13 3.78 8.58 0.15
CA GLU A 13 2.50 9.06 -0.37
C GLU A 13 2.29 8.67 -1.83
N ALA A 14 3.33 8.72 -2.66
CA ALA A 14 3.26 8.22 -4.04
C ALA A 14 2.93 6.73 -4.08
N HIS A 15 3.51 5.91 -3.19
CA HIS A 15 3.16 4.49 -3.08
C HIS A 15 1.71 4.26 -2.60
N ILE A 16 1.20 5.08 -1.68
CA ILE A 16 -0.20 5.02 -1.25
C ILE A 16 -1.15 5.33 -2.41
N ILE A 17 -0.83 6.37 -3.21
CA ILE A 17 -1.64 6.77 -4.37
C ILE A 17 -1.63 5.67 -5.45
N ASP A 18 -0.46 5.10 -5.74
CA ASP A 18 -0.33 3.98 -6.68
C ASP A 18 -1.15 2.76 -6.20
N ALA A 19 -1.08 2.43 -4.91
CA ALA A 19 -1.86 1.35 -4.32
C ALA A 19 -3.37 1.61 -4.39
N ALA A 20 -3.82 2.84 -4.10
CA ALA A 20 -5.23 3.21 -4.20
C ALA A 20 -5.75 3.08 -5.64
N THR A 21 -4.93 3.48 -6.62
CA THR A 21 -5.24 3.35 -8.05
C THR A 21 -5.38 1.88 -8.44
N LYS A 22 -4.40 1.04 -8.09
CA LYS A 22 -4.41 -0.40 -8.36
C LYS A 22 -5.59 -1.11 -7.68
N LEU A 23 -5.94 -0.72 -6.46
CA LEU A 23 -7.13 -1.26 -5.78
C LEU A 23 -8.42 -0.91 -6.52
N GLY A 24 -8.56 0.33 -7.01
CA GLY A 24 -9.69 0.73 -7.84
C GLY A 24 -9.81 -0.11 -9.11
N GLU A 25 -8.68 -0.36 -9.79
CA GLU A 25 -8.64 -1.24 -10.96
C GLU A 25 -9.00 -2.69 -10.64
N LEU A 26 -8.51 -3.23 -9.52
CA LEU A 26 -8.83 -4.60 -9.07
C LEU A 26 -10.30 -4.73 -8.72
N MET A 27 -10.87 -3.77 -7.98
CA MET A 27 -12.30 -3.74 -7.66
C MET A 27 -13.15 -3.70 -8.93
N GLY A 28 -12.76 -2.92 -9.95
CA GLY A 28 -13.46 -2.87 -11.24
C GLY A 28 -13.34 -4.14 -12.09
N LYS A 29 -12.33 -4.99 -11.85
CA LYS A 29 -12.13 -6.28 -12.53
C LYS A 29 -12.80 -7.46 -11.79
N GLY A 30 -13.30 -7.23 -10.58
CA GLY A 30 -13.77 -8.27 -9.65
C GLY A 30 -15.11 -8.91 -9.98
N ASP A 31 -15.89 -8.37 -10.93
CA ASP A 31 -17.25 -8.86 -11.21
C ASP A 31 -17.33 -10.33 -11.66
N ASN A 32 -16.21 -10.96 -12.03
CA ASN A 32 -16.13 -12.37 -12.43
C ASN A 32 -15.17 -13.25 -11.58
N VAL A 33 -14.66 -12.78 -10.44
CA VAL A 33 -13.62 -13.50 -9.68
C VAL A 33 -14.10 -13.98 -8.30
N LYS A 34 -13.66 -15.18 -7.92
CA LYS A 34 -14.00 -15.94 -6.69
C LYS A 34 -13.88 -15.07 -5.42
N ALA A 35 -14.64 -15.42 -4.38
CA ALA A 35 -14.62 -14.74 -3.06
C ALA A 35 -13.22 -14.48 -2.46
N GLU A 36 -12.24 -15.31 -2.80
CA GLU A 36 -10.83 -15.14 -2.41
C GLU A 36 -10.19 -13.86 -2.98
N PHE A 37 -10.63 -13.39 -4.14
CA PHE A 37 -10.19 -12.13 -4.73
C PHE A 37 -10.71 -10.93 -3.94
N HIS A 38 -12.00 -10.92 -3.58
CA HIS A 38 -12.57 -9.87 -2.72
C HIS A 38 -11.91 -9.83 -1.34
N ALA A 39 -11.60 -11.00 -0.76
CA ALA A 39 -10.86 -11.07 0.50
C ALA A 39 -9.45 -10.47 0.37
N GLN A 40 -8.72 -10.77 -0.71
CA GLN A 40 -7.39 -10.22 -0.95
C GLN A 40 -7.42 -8.71 -1.19
N VAL A 41 -8.40 -8.20 -1.96
CA VAL A 41 -8.62 -6.75 -2.15
C VAL A 41 -8.95 -6.06 -0.82
N ALA A 42 -9.77 -6.67 0.04
CA ALA A 42 -10.07 -6.12 1.36
C ALA A 42 -8.83 -6.05 2.26
N ILE A 43 -7.99 -7.09 2.25
CA ILE A 43 -6.72 -7.10 2.99
C ILE A 43 -5.78 -5.99 2.51
N LEU A 44 -5.59 -5.87 1.19
CA LEU A 44 -4.76 -4.79 0.61
C LEU A 44 -5.31 -3.40 0.92
N THR A 45 -6.64 -3.24 0.92
CA THR A 45 -7.29 -1.98 1.29
C THR A 45 -6.96 -1.61 2.73
N ALA A 46 -7.09 -2.55 3.67
CA ALA A 46 -6.74 -2.36 5.07
C ALA A 46 -5.26 -2.05 5.27
N GLN A 47 -4.36 -2.72 4.52
CA GLN A 47 -2.91 -2.43 4.56
C GLN A 47 -2.58 -1.02 4.07
N ARG A 48 -3.24 -0.57 2.99
CA ARG A 48 -3.10 0.80 2.49
C ARG A 48 -3.62 1.82 3.52
N ASP A 49 -4.75 1.55 4.16
CA ASP A 49 -5.29 2.43 5.21
C ASP A 49 -4.37 2.51 6.44
N ALA A 50 -3.77 1.39 6.84
CA ALA A 50 -2.76 1.35 7.90
C ALA A 50 -1.53 2.20 7.52
N LEU A 51 -1.05 2.09 6.28
CA LEU A 51 0.07 2.88 5.77
C LEU A 51 -0.25 4.39 5.76
N VAL A 52 -1.47 4.79 5.41
CA VAL A 52 -1.95 6.19 5.49
C VAL A 52 -1.90 6.70 6.94
N ALA A 53 -2.37 5.89 7.90
CA ALA A 53 -2.33 6.26 9.31
C ALA A 53 -0.90 6.38 9.85
N MET A 54 -0.01 5.46 9.45
CA MET A 54 1.41 5.51 9.81
C MET A 54 2.10 6.76 9.25
N VAL A 55 1.86 7.11 7.98
CA VAL A 55 2.42 8.34 7.37
C VAL A 55 1.88 9.59 8.05
N SER A 56 0.61 9.61 8.42
CA SER A 56 0.02 10.74 9.16
C SER A 56 0.69 10.91 10.52
N THR A 57 0.88 9.82 11.26
CA THR A 57 1.63 9.81 12.52
C THR A 57 3.09 10.23 12.33
N LEU A 58 3.72 9.79 11.24
CA LEU A 58 5.10 10.13 10.89
C LEU A 58 5.26 11.64 10.60
N LYS A 59 4.23 12.29 10.02
CA LYS A 59 4.23 13.75 9.81
C LYS A 59 4.22 14.53 11.12
N GLU A 60 3.50 14.02 12.12
CA GLU A 60 3.32 14.66 13.43
C GLU A 60 4.47 14.38 14.43
N THR A 61 5.23 13.32 14.21
CA THR A 61 6.33 12.92 15.11
C THR A 61 7.61 13.74 14.92
N GLY A 62 8.39 13.88 16.00
CA GLY A 62 9.73 14.47 15.96
C GLY A 62 10.79 13.54 15.35
N GLU A 63 12.04 14.01 15.26
CA GLU A 63 13.15 13.23 14.67
C GLU A 63 13.52 11.99 15.51
N GLU A 64 13.25 12.00 16.82
CA GLU A 64 13.59 10.89 17.72
C GLU A 64 12.83 9.59 17.37
N SER A 65 11.53 9.68 17.09
CA SER A 65 10.70 8.53 16.70
C SER A 65 10.66 8.29 15.19
N TRP A 66 11.31 9.14 14.40
CA TRP A 66 11.27 9.08 12.94
C TRP A 66 11.84 7.76 12.43
N HIS A 67 13.01 7.35 12.93
CA HIS A 67 13.74 6.19 12.41
C HIS A 67 12.95 4.88 12.63
N GLU A 68 12.38 4.70 13.82
CA GLU A 68 11.58 3.52 14.15
C GLU A 68 10.29 3.45 13.29
N LEU A 69 9.62 4.60 13.11
CA LEU A 69 8.41 4.67 12.30
C LEU A 69 8.69 4.45 10.80
N THR A 70 9.81 4.94 10.27
CA THR A 70 10.19 4.70 8.86
C THR A 70 10.40 3.22 8.56
N SER A 71 11.00 2.45 9.49
CA SER A 71 11.17 1.01 9.29
C SER A 71 9.83 0.26 9.23
N GLY A 72 8.87 0.63 10.09
CA GLY A 72 7.52 0.08 10.05
C GLY A 72 6.79 0.42 8.74
N ILE A 73 6.97 1.63 8.25
CA ILE A 73 6.39 2.11 6.98
C ILE A 73 7.00 1.37 5.78
N ASP A 74 8.33 1.20 5.74
CA ASP A 74 9.00 0.48 4.66
C ASP A 74 8.52 -0.97 4.58
N SER A 75 8.40 -1.64 5.73
CA SER A 75 7.86 -3.00 5.81
C SER A 75 6.39 -3.09 5.33
N ALA A 76 5.57 -2.10 5.69
CA ALA A 76 4.19 -2.02 5.23
C ALA A 76 4.10 -1.80 3.71
N VAL A 77 4.96 -0.96 3.14
CA VAL A 77 5.06 -0.74 1.68
C VAL A 77 5.45 -2.03 0.96
N ASP A 78 6.45 -2.77 1.46
CA ASP A 78 6.89 -4.02 0.84
C ASP A 78 5.83 -5.11 0.92
N THR A 79 5.13 -5.21 2.05
CA THR A 79 4.00 -6.13 2.22
C THR A 79 2.88 -5.82 1.22
N LEU A 80 2.56 -4.54 1.03
CA LEU A 80 1.54 -4.08 0.09
C LEU A 80 1.93 -4.42 -1.35
N LYS A 81 3.19 -4.18 -1.74
CA LYS A 81 3.74 -4.56 -3.06
C LYS A 81 3.66 -6.08 -3.29
N ALA A 82 4.04 -6.88 -2.30
CA ALA A 82 3.98 -8.33 -2.38
C ALA A 82 2.53 -8.81 -2.56
N GLY A 83 1.57 -8.24 -1.82
CA GLY A 83 0.16 -8.59 -1.96
C GLY A 83 -0.41 -8.26 -3.35
N PHE A 84 -0.02 -7.12 -3.94
CA PHE A 84 -0.39 -6.83 -5.34
C PHE A 84 0.19 -7.85 -6.33
N ALA A 85 1.44 -8.28 -6.15
CA ALA A 85 2.07 -9.28 -7.01
C ALA A 85 1.32 -10.63 -6.96
N VAL A 86 0.84 -11.03 -5.77
CA VAL A 86 0.04 -12.24 -5.59
C VAL A 86 -1.30 -12.16 -6.33
N ILE A 87 -1.98 -11.02 -6.30
CA ILE A 87 -3.28 -10.85 -6.98
C ILE A 87 -3.12 -10.72 -8.50
N GLN A 88 -2.03 -10.11 -8.99
CA GLN A 88 -1.80 -9.93 -10.42
C GLN A 88 -1.31 -11.22 -11.13
N ALA A 89 -0.59 -12.09 -10.44
CA ALA A 89 -0.08 -13.35 -10.99
C ALA A 89 -1.16 -14.29 -11.59
N PRO A 90 -2.34 -14.51 -10.96
CA PRO A 90 -3.38 -15.37 -11.54
C PRO A 90 -4.21 -14.71 -12.64
N ILE A 91 -4.22 -13.38 -12.79
CA ILE A 91 -5.00 -12.68 -13.82
C ILE A 91 -4.31 -12.75 -15.20
N GLY A 92 -2.97 -12.77 -15.24
CA GLY A 92 -2.21 -12.89 -16.49
C GLY A 92 -2.22 -14.29 -17.12
N ALA A 93 -2.52 -15.33 -16.35
CA ALA A 93 -2.52 -16.72 -16.82
C ALA A 93 -3.87 -17.23 -17.35
N LEU A 94 -4.92 -16.38 -17.31
CA LEU A 94 -6.28 -16.71 -17.78
C LEU A 94 -6.72 -15.87 -18.99
N ALA A 95 -5.81 -15.13 -19.63
CA ALA A 95 -6.08 -14.53 -20.94
C ALA A 95 -6.07 -15.66 -22.00
N PRO A 96 -7.15 -15.83 -22.79
CA PRO A 96 -7.25 -16.86 -23.83
C PRO A 96 -6.29 -16.64 -25.01
#